data_AF-A0A9W7XSN7-F1
#
_entry.id   AF-A0A9W7XSN7-F1
#
_cell.length_a   1.000
_cell.length_b   1.000
_cell.length_c   1.000
_cell.angle_alpha   90.00
_cell.angle_beta   90.00
_cell.angle_gamma   90.00
#
_symmetry.space_group_name_H-M   'P 1'
#
loop_
_entity.id
_entity.type
_entity.pdbx_description
1 polymer ?
#
loop_
_entity_poly.entity_id
_entity_poly.type
_entity_poly.pdbx_seq_one_letter_code
_entity_poly.pdbx_strand_id
1 'polypeptide(L)'
;MTLTSPGKHPMAEPLACIAVALLMIFVGLPTCNVLGRTLLLAAAPRDAAGMRMAVARVAMIPGVVRCAEHHVWCAAQDAAVVVALRVEVDRSADLPAQNALRSQITSVLESSGLKSWTVDLRPAAAPSSDLAEKKVIKFTFYVFMPMGFMVYFGGPGFYERYVADETYKFNAPPKIRVPTEPAEISKTLEALKEAREQRRLAREQYMKNMDSQSPGVAGAASTE
;
A
#
# COMPACT_ATOMS: atom_id res chain seq x y z
N MET A 1 -5.73 -57.42 19.11
CA MET A 1 -6.23 -56.47 18.11
C MET A 1 -5.25 -55.32 18.02
N THR A 2 -4.33 -55.43 17.07
CA THR A 2 -3.25 -54.47 16.80
C THR A 2 -3.82 -53.36 15.92
N LEU A 3 -4.03 -52.18 16.51
CA LEU A 3 -4.37 -50.97 15.76
C LEU A 3 -3.18 -50.58 14.89
N THR A 4 -3.40 -50.62 13.57
CA THR A 4 -2.44 -50.27 12.54
C THR A 4 -2.07 -48.79 12.66
N SER A 5 -0.77 -48.52 12.76
CA SER A 5 -0.18 -47.18 12.77
C SER A 5 -0.46 -46.47 11.44
N PRO A 6 -1.13 -45.31 11.41
CA PRO A 6 -1.35 -44.57 10.18
C PRO A 6 -0.02 -44.02 9.64
N GLY A 7 0.23 -44.28 8.36
CA GLY A 7 1.42 -43.83 7.63
C GLY A 7 1.58 -42.31 7.69
N LYS A 8 2.74 -41.87 8.18
CA LYS A 8 3.15 -40.47 8.24
C LYS A 8 3.29 -39.90 6.82
N HIS A 9 2.37 -39.04 6.41
CA HIS A 9 2.65 -38.02 5.40
C HIS A 9 3.06 -36.73 6.13
N PRO A 10 4.37 -36.49 6.38
CA PRO A 10 4.85 -35.36 7.20
C PRO A 10 4.52 -33.97 6.61
N MET A 11 3.96 -33.92 5.40
CA MET A 11 3.63 -32.68 4.68
C MET A 11 2.13 -32.35 4.66
N ALA A 12 1.24 -33.23 5.13
CA ALA A 12 -0.20 -32.98 5.05
C ALA A 12 -0.68 -31.91 6.05
N GLU A 13 -0.12 -31.90 7.26
CA GLU A 13 -0.45 -30.91 8.30
C GLU A 13 -0.12 -29.45 7.93
N PRO A 14 1.10 -29.11 7.44
CA PRO A 14 1.41 -27.73 7.09
C PRO A 14 0.57 -27.23 5.91
N LEU A 15 0.24 -28.10 4.94
CA LEU A 15 -0.62 -27.75 3.82
C LEU A 15 -2.06 -27.45 4.27
N ALA A 16 -2.61 -28.24 5.20
CA ALA A 16 -3.93 -27.98 5.77
C ALA A 16 -3.95 -26.64 6.53
N CYS A 17 -2.91 -26.31 7.27
CA CYS A 17 -2.79 -25.03 7.98
C CYS A 17 -2.75 -23.84 7.00
N ILE A 18 -1.96 -23.93 5.93
CA ILE A 18 -1.89 -22.88 4.89
C ILE A 18 -3.26 -22.70 4.21
N ALA A 19 -3.95 -23.80 3.90
CA ALA A 19 -5.27 -23.74 3.28
C ALA A 19 -6.29 -23.01 4.17
N VAL A 20 -6.31 -23.31 5.47
CA VAL A 20 -7.18 -22.62 6.44
C VAL A 20 -6.81 -21.14 6.57
N ALA A 21 -5.52 -20.80 6.60
CA ALA A 21 -5.06 -19.41 6.67
C ALA A 21 -5.49 -18.61 5.44
N LEU A 22 -5.33 -19.18 4.23
CA LEU A 22 -5.78 -18.53 2.99
C LEU A 22 -7.30 -18.36 2.96
N LEU A 23 -8.06 -19.33 3.44
CA LEU A 23 -9.52 -19.24 3.54
C LEU A 23 -9.95 -18.14 4.53
N MET A 24 -9.29 -18.04 5.69
CA MET A 24 -9.52 -16.97 6.67
C MET A 24 -9.19 -15.59 6.09
N ILE A 25 -8.09 -15.46 5.35
CA ILE A 25 -7.73 -14.21 4.67
C ILE A 25 -8.76 -13.85 3.60
N PHE A 26 -9.19 -14.83 2.80
CA PHE A 26 -10.16 -14.62 1.72
C PHE A 26 -11.54 -14.20 2.26
N VAL A 27 -11.98 -14.75 3.39
CA VAL A 27 -13.24 -14.38 4.05
C VAL A 27 -13.10 -13.06 4.83
N GLY A 28 -11.93 -12.82 5.43
CA GLY A 28 -11.65 -11.61 6.22
C GLY A 28 -11.48 -10.35 5.35
N LEU A 29 -10.82 -10.46 4.20
CA LEU A 29 -10.50 -9.34 3.31
C LEU A 29 -11.73 -8.51 2.90
N PRO A 30 -12.85 -9.09 2.45
CA PRO A 30 -14.06 -8.35 2.14
C PRO A 30 -14.61 -7.60 3.37
N THR A 31 -14.62 -8.24 4.53
CA THR A 31 -15.10 -7.65 5.78
C THR A 31 -14.21 -6.48 6.20
N CYS A 32 -12.89 -6.63 6.11
CA CYS A 32 -11.93 -5.55 6.36
C CYS A 32 -12.07 -4.39 5.35
N ASN A 33 -12.37 -4.68 4.08
CA ASN A 33 -12.60 -3.64 3.07
C ASN A 33 -13.90 -2.88 3.34
N VAL A 34 -14.97 -3.57 3.69
CA VAL A 34 -16.24 -2.94 4.09
C VAL A 34 -16.03 -2.09 5.35
N LEU A 35 -15.41 -2.65 6.39
CA LEU A 35 -15.13 -1.93 7.62
C LEU A 35 -14.19 -0.74 7.38
N GLY A 36 -13.17 -0.93 6.55
CA GLY A 36 -12.25 0.13 6.12
C GLY A 36 -12.98 1.26 5.40
N ARG A 37 -13.92 0.96 4.50
CA ARG A 37 -14.76 1.97 3.83
C ARG A 37 -15.65 2.72 4.83
N THR A 38 -16.24 2.01 5.78
CA THR A 38 -17.05 2.61 6.84
C THR A 38 -16.22 3.51 7.76
N LEU A 39 -15.02 3.05 8.17
CA LEU A 39 -14.09 3.80 9.01
C LEU A 39 -13.50 5.02 8.29
N LEU A 40 -13.23 4.90 6.99
CA LEU A 40 -12.77 6.00 6.15
C LEU A 40 -13.90 6.95 5.74
N LEU A 41 -15.12 6.74 6.24
CA LEU A 41 -16.30 7.55 5.93
C LEU A 41 -16.57 7.66 4.43
N ALA A 42 -16.14 6.68 3.64
CA ALA A 42 -16.27 6.70 2.19
C ALA A 42 -17.74 6.53 1.80
N ALA A 43 -18.32 7.58 1.21
CA ALA A 43 -19.69 7.53 0.70
C ALA A 43 -19.85 6.45 -0.38
N ALA A 44 -21.01 5.80 -0.42
CA ALA A 44 -21.33 4.85 -1.48
C ALA A 44 -21.33 5.56 -2.85
N PRO A 45 -20.92 4.89 -3.94
CA PRO A 45 -20.81 5.51 -5.27
C PRO A 45 -22.15 6.05 -5.78
N ARG A 46 -23.28 5.45 -5.37
CA ARG A 46 -24.62 5.91 -5.71
C ARG A 46 -24.94 7.27 -5.07
N ASP A 47 -24.57 7.45 -3.81
CA ASP A 47 -24.80 8.70 -3.06
C ASP A 47 -23.86 9.80 -3.53
N ALA A 48 -22.65 9.43 -3.93
CA ALA A 48 -21.70 10.36 -4.55
C ALA A 48 -22.24 10.93 -5.88
N ALA A 49 -22.96 10.13 -6.68
CA ALA A 49 -23.59 10.63 -7.91
C ALA A 49 -24.74 11.60 -7.62
N GLY A 50 -25.62 11.26 -6.66
CA GLY A 50 -26.69 12.15 -6.20
C GLY A 50 -26.15 13.48 -5.67
N MET A 51 -25.06 13.44 -4.90
CA MET A 51 -24.37 14.63 -4.42
C MET A 51 -23.87 15.51 -5.56
N ARG A 52 -23.20 14.93 -6.57
CA ARG A 52 -22.67 15.72 -7.70
C ARG A 52 -23.78 16.44 -8.44
N MET A 53 -24.93 15.79 -8.63
CA MET A 53 -26.10 16.44 -9.23
C MET A 53 -26.67 17.55 -8.34
N ALA A 54 -26.75 17.32 -7.03
CA ALA A 54 -27.21 18.33 -6.08
C ALA A 54 -26.27 19.56 -6.05
N VAL A 55 -24.96 19.34 -6.01
CA VAL A 55 -23.94 20.40 -6.07
C VAL A 55 -24.03 21.18 -7.38
N ALA A 56 -24.23 20.50 -8.51
CA ALA A 56 -24.43 21.17 -9.80
C ALA A 56 -25.70 22.03 -9.81
N ARG A 57 -26.79 21.58 -9.18
CA ARG A 57 -28.02 22.37 -9.02
C ARG A 57 -27.82 23.57 -8.11
N VAL A 58 -27.12 23.41 -6.99
CA VAL A 58 -26.80 24.51 -6.08
C VAL A 58 -25.93 25.57 -6.77
N ALA A 59 -24.98 25.15 -7.60
CA ALA A 59 -24.13 26.07 -8.38
C ALA A 59 -24.91 26.90 -9.41
N MET A 60 -26.13 26.48 -9.80
CA MET A 60 -26.99 27.25 -10.70
C MET A 60 -27.87 28.29 -9.98
N ILE A 61 -27.88 28.31 -8.64
CA ILE A 61 -28.71 29.24 -7.88
C ILE A 61 -28.10 30.65 -7.95
N PRO A 62 -28.88 31.70 -8.28
CA PRO A 62 -28.38 33.06 -8.33
C PRO A 62 -27.86 33.51 -6.96
N GLY A 63 -26.67 34.12 -6.94
CA GLY A 63 -25.98 34.55 -5.72
C GLY A 63 -24.93 33.56 -5.21
N VAL A 64 -24.92 32.32 -5.72
CA VAL A 64 -23.82 31.37 -5.49
C VAL A 64 -22.67 31.69 -6.45
N VAL A 65 -21.51 32.02 -5.90
CA VAL A 65 -20.29 32.25 -6.68
C VAL A 65 -19.60 30.92 -6.99
N ARG A 66 -19.49 30.07 -5.96
CA ARG A 66 -18.79 28.78 -6.09
C ARG A 66 -19.18 27.80 -4.99
N CYS A 67 -19.27 26.52 -5.32
CA CYS A 67 -19.28 25.45 -4.33
C CYS A 67 -17.82 25.06 -4.01
N ALA A 68 -17.29 25.52 -2.87
CA ALA A 68 -15.87 25.39 -2.55
C ALA A 68 -15.49 23.97 -2.12
N GLU A 69 -16.27 23.39 -1.20
CA GLU A 69 -16.01 22.07 -0.63
C GLU A 69 -17.33 21.33 -0.42
N HIS A 70 -17.35 20.03 -0.74
CA HIS A 70 -18.45 19.14 -0.41
C HIS A 70 -17.86 17.87 0.19
N HIS A 71 -18.35 17.51 1.37
CA HIS A 71 -17.99 16.28 2.05
C HIS A 71 -19.25 15.45 2.25
N VAL A 72 -19.16 14.18 1.89
CA VAL A 72 -20.22 13.21 2.08
C VAL A 72 -19.65 12.09 2.92
N TRP A 73 -20.29 11.81 4.03
CA TRP A 73 -19.97 10.65 4.83
C TRP A 73 -21.24 9.86 5.16
N CYS A 74 -21.08 8.56 5.32
CA CYS A 74 -22.14 7.68 5.78
C CYS A 74 -21.92 7.42 7.27
N ALA A 75 -22.91 7.73 8.10
CA ALA A 75 -22.90 7.25 9.48
C ALA A 75 -23.11 5.73 9.46
N ALA A 76 -22.31 4.99 10.23
CA ALA A 76 -22.37 3.52 10.27
C ALA A 76 -23.80 3.02 10.51
N GLN A 77 -24.20 1.98 9.75
CA GLN A 77 -25.56 1.41 9.66
C GLN A 77 -26.53 2.18 8.74
N ASP A 78 -26.21 2.23 7.44
CA ASP A 78 -27.13 2.35 6.28
C ASP A 78 -28.21 3.45 6.24
N ALA A 79 -28.28 4.33 7.24
CA ALA A 79 -29.48 5.12 7.43
C ALA A 79 -29.28 6.60 7.19
N ALA A 80 -28.08 7.16 7.28
CA ALA A 80 -27.90 8.61 7.13
C ALA A 80 -26.61 8.96 6.38
N VAL A 81 -26.78 9.34 5.13
CA VAL A 81 -25.79 10.13 4.40
C VAL A 81 -25.84 11.53 4.98
N VAL A 82 -24.74 11.95 5.62
CA VAL A 82 -24.57 13.30 6.14
C VAL A 82 -23.70 14.06 5.16
N VAL A 83 -24.16 15.26 4.83
CA VAL A 83 -23.52 16.11 3.83
C VAL A 83 -23.08 17.39 4.50
N ALA A 84 -21.81 17.76 4.34
CA ALA A 84 -21.36 19.13 4.58
C ALA A 84 -21.07 19.79 3.25
N LEU A 85 -21.81 20.86 2.96
CA LEU A 85 -21.62 21.67 1.76
C LEU A 85 -21.18 23.07 2.16
N ARG A 86 -20.02 23.49 1.64
CA ARG A 86 -19.53 24.86 1.76
C ARG A 86 -19.75 25.60 0.47
N VAL A 87 -20.56 26.66 0.55
CA VAL A 87 -20.93 27.49 -0.61
C VAL A 87 -20.39 28.89 -0.41
N GLU A 88 -19.65 29.37 -1.39
CA GLU A 88 -19.18 30.74 -1.49
C GLU A 88 -20.27 31.60 -2.14
N VAL A 89 -20.72 32.60 -1.39
CA VAL A 89 -21.79 33.53 -1.78
C VAL A 89 -21.18 34.88 -2.10
N ASP A 90 -21.84 35.64 -2.97
CA ASP A 90 -21.38 36.99 -3.29
C ASP A 90 -21.30 37.87 -2.03
N ARG A 91 -20.24 38.68 -1.93
CA ARG A 91 -19.97 39.56 -0.77
C ARG A 91 -21.01 40.66 -0.61
N SER A 92 -21.70 40.99 -1.69
CA SER A 92 -22.74 42.03 -1.73
C SER A 92 -24.06 41.57 -1.10
N ALA A 93 -24.21 40.26 -0.78
CA ALA A 93 -25.47 39.71 -0.30
C ALA A 93 -25.72 40.07 1.18
N ASP A 94 -26.78 40.84 1.41
CA ASP A 94 -27.30 41.14 2.75
C ASP A 94 -27.70 39.85 3.50
N LEU A 95 -27.69 39.91 4.84
CA LEU A 95 -28.14 38.82 5.73
C LEU A 95 -29.50 38.20 5.35
N PRO A 96 -30.58 38.96 5.04
CA PRO A 96 -31.85 38.39 4.57
C PRO A 96 -31.70 37.62 3.25
N ALA A 97 -30.87 38.09 2.32
CA ALA A 97 -30.61 37.40 1.07
C ALA A 97 -29.86 36.07 1.30
N GLN A 98 -28.94 36.03 2.26
CA GLN A 98 -28.24 34.79 2.65
C GLN A 98 -29.19 33.76 3.27
N ASN A 99 -30.16 34.19 4.09
CA ASN A 99 -31.16 33.29 4.66
C ASN A 99 -32.11 32.73 3.58
N ALA A 100 -32.53 33.57 2.63
CA ALA A 100 -33.33 33.13 1.49
C ALA A 100 -32.56 32.12 0.63
N LEU A 101 -31.28 32.39 0.37
CA LEU A 101 -30.39 31.48 -0.36
C LEU A 101 -30.22 30.16 0.38
N ARG A 102 -30.01 30.19 1.70
CA ARG A 102 -29.91 28.98 2.54
C ARG A 102 -31.17 28.11 2.41
N SER A 103 -32.34 28.74 2.42
CA SER A 103 -33.62 28.03 2.26
C SER A 103 -33.74 27.38 0.87
N GLN A 104 -33.35 28.07 -0.19
CA GLN A 104 -33.32 27.50 -1.55
C GLN A 104 -32.32 26.35 -1.69
N ILE A 105 -31.13 26.46 -1.11
CA ILE A 105 -30.15 25.36 -1.11
C ILE A 105 -30.71 24.15 -0.35
N THR A 106 -31.35 24.40 0.79
CA THR A 106 -31.95 23.35 1.62
C THR A 106 -33.03 22.60 0.84
N SER A 107 -33.92 23.31 0.12
CA SER A 107 -34.96 22.65 -0.68
C SER A 107 -34.39 21.83 -1.84
N VAL A 108 -33.30 22.28 -2.47
CA VAL A 108 -32.60 21.50 -3.50
C VAL A 108 -31.98 20.23 -2.92
N LEU A 109 -31.34 20.32 -1.75
CA LEU A 109 -30.74 19.16 -1.07
C LEU A 109 -31.81 18.16 -0.62
N GLU A 110 -32.93 18.65 -0.09
CA GLU A 110 -34.08 17.82 0.31
C GLU A 110 -34.68 17.08 -0.89
N SER A 111 -34.87 17.77 -2.02
CA SER A 111 -35.35 17.15 -3.27
C SER A 111 -34.41 16.08 -3.84
N SER A 112 -33.15 16.04 -3.39
CA SER A 112 -32.14 15.09 -3.84
C SER A 112 -32.14 13.79 -3.02
N GLY A 113 -33.04 13.65 -2.04
CA GLY A 113 -33.18 12.43 -1.22
C GLY A 113 -32.12 12.27 -0.13
N LEU A 114 -31.38 13.35 0.18
CA LEU A 114 -30.43 13.38 1.29
C LEU A 114 -31.21 13.45 2.62
N LYS A 115 -30.74 12.77 3.65
CA LYS A 115 -31.44 12.71 4.96
C LYS A 115 -30.94 13.75 5.96
N SER A 116 -29.66 14.08 5.91
CA SER A 116 -29.05 15.05 6.82
C SER A 116 -28.00 15.88 6.07
N TRP A 117 -28.05 17.20 6.27
CA TRP A 117 -27.10 18.12 5.65
C TRP A 117 -26.79 19.30 6.54
N THR A 118 -25.61 19.86 6.34
CA THR A 118 -25.12 21.09 6.94
C THR A 118 -24.60 21.97 5.81
N VAL A 119 -25.09 23.20 5.77
CA VAL A 119 -24.71 24.19 4.75
C VAL A 119 -23.97 25.32 5.46
N ASP A 120 -22.70 25.49 5.09
CA ASP A 120 -21.84 26.57 5.54
C ASP A 120 -21.77 27.61 4.42
N LEU A 121 -22.44 28.75 4.63
CA LEU A 121 -22.41 29.88 3.70
C LEU A 121 -21.24 30.77 4.08
N ARG A 122 -20.27 30.91 3.18
CA ARG A 122 -19.12 31.78 3.39
C ARG A 122 -19.16 32.90 2.34
N PRO A 123 -18.97 34.16 2.71
CA PRO A 123 -18.75 35.19 1.71
C PRO A 123 -17.48 34.84 0.91
N ALA A 124 -17.53 35.00 -0.41
CA ALA A 124 -16.42 34.67 -1.30
C ALA A 124 -15.13 35.31 -0.75
N ALA A 125 -14.19 34.48 -0.29
CA ALA A 125 -12.92 34.99 0.20
C ALA A 125 -12.12 35.51 -1.00
N ALA A 126 -11.35 36.58 -0.79
CA ALA A 126 -10.34 36.95 -1.77
C ALA A 126 -9.37 35.74 -1.82
N PRO A 127 -8.79 35.40 -2.98
CA PRO A 127 -7.93 34.23 -3.10
C PRO A 127 -6.78 34.31 -2.09
N SER A 128 -6.97 33.70 -0.92
CA SER A 128 -6.01 33.76 0.16
C SER A 128 -5.03 32.60 0.01
N SER A 129 -3.75 32.94 0.16
CA SER A 129 -2.58 32.06 0.10
C SER A 129 -2.66 30.81 0.97
N ASP A 130 -3.56 30.76 1.96
CA ASP A 130 -3.73 29.67 2.93
C ASP A 130 -3.99 28.29 2.32
N LEU A 131 -4.64 28.21 1.14
CA LEU A 131 -4.89 26.91 0.51
C LEU A 131 -3.61 26.31 -0.09
N ALA A 132 -2.68 27.16 -0.52
CA ALA A 132 -1.36 26.73 -0.98
C ALA A 132 -0.55 26.20 0.21
N GLU A 133 -0.58 26.91 1.34
CA GLU A 133 0.16 26.51 2.55
C GLU A 133 -0.27 25.14 3.07
N LYS A 134 -1.58 24.87 3.15
CA LYS A 134 -2.08 23.57 3.60
C LYS A 134 -1.73 22.43 2.65
N LYS A 135 -1.72 22.69 1.34
CA LYS A 135 -1.32 21.68 0.33
C LYS A 135 0.17 21.40 0.39
N VAL A 136 0.99 22.43 0.58
CA VAL A 136 2.45 22.30 0.73
C VAL A 136 2.79 21.52 2.01
N ILE A 137 2.14 21.81 3.13
CA ILE A 137 2.39 21.08 4.39
C ILE A 137 2.04 19.60 4.25
N LYS A 138 0.89 19.26 3.66
CA LYS A 138 0.50 17.87 3.40
C LYS A 138 1.52 17.18 2.49
N PHE A 139 1.92 17.84 1.40
CA PHE A 139 2.91 17.30 0.47
C PHE A 139 4.25 17.03 1.17
N THR A 140 4.76 17.99 1.93
CA THR A 140 5.99 17.85 2.72
C THR A 140 5.89 16.67 3.68
N PHE A 141 4.78 16.52 4.41
CA PHE A 141 4.63 15.40 5.34
C PHE A 141 4.65 14.04 4.62
N TYR A 142 3.94 13.90 3.50
CA TYR A 142 3.90 12.66 2.73
C TYR A 142 5.23 12.29 2.07
N VAL A 143 6.04 13.27 1.68
CA VAL A 143 7.34 13.01 1.04
C VAL A 143 8.43 12.74 2.08
N PHE A 144 8.51 13.57 3.13
CA PHE A 144 9.62 13.50 4.07
C PHE A 144 9.42 12.46 5.18
N MET A 145 8.18 12.12 5.57
CA MET A 145 7.96 11.11 6.61
C MET A 145 8.46 9.71 6.19
N PRO A 146 8.12 9.16 5.00
CA PRO A 146 8.63 7.85 4.59
C PRO A 146 10.15 7.87 4.38
N MET A 147 10.68 8.97 3.84
CA MET A 147 12.12 9.13 3.61
C MET A 147 12.88 9.17 4.95
N GLY A 148 12.36 9.90 5.94
CA GLY A 148 12.89 9.93 7.30
C GLY A 148 12.81 8.56 7.97
N PHE A 149 11.70 7.83 7.78
CA PHE A 149 11.56 6.46 8.28
C PHE A 149 12.59 5.53 7.65
N MET A 150 12.80 5.58 6.34
CA MET A 150 13.81 4.76 5.67
C MET A 150 15.24 5.11 6.07
N VAL A 151 15.56 6.38 6.34
CA VAL A 151 16.90 6.76 6.82
C VAL A 151 17.10 6.34 8.28
N TYR A 152 16.09 6.54 9.13
CA TYR A 152 16.17 6.20 10.55
C TYR A 152 16.25 4.68 10.76
N PHE A 153 15.40 3.90 10.09
CA PHE A 153 15.35 2.44 10.22
C PHE A 153 16.27 1.70 9.23
N GLY A 154 16.64 2.31 8.11
CA GLY A 154 17.57 1.75 7.12
C GLY A 154 19.02 2.14 7.34
N GLY A 155 19.31 2.97 8.34
CA GLY A 155 20.69 3.31 8.70
C GLY A 155 21.48 2.07 9.17
N PRO A 156 22.76 1.95 8.81
CA PRO A 156 23.57 0.77 9.15
C PRO A 156 23.65 0.52 10.66
N GLY A 157 23.70 1.59 11.47
CA GLY A 157 23.73 1.48 12.92
C GLY A 157 22.43 0.95 13.55
N PHE A 158 21.27 1.10 12.89
CA PHE A 158 20.02 0.48 13.37
C PHE A 158 20.05 -1.03 13.12
N TYR A 159 20.50 -1.45 11.93
CA TYR A 159 20.62 -2.85 11.57
C TYR A 159 21.60 -3.60 12.50
N GLU A 160 22.77 -2.99 12.75
CA GLU A 160 23.79 -3.57 13.64
C GLU A 160 23.31 -3.78 15.08
N ARG A 161 22.45 -2.90 15.61
CA ARG A 161 21.97 -2.98 17.01
C ARG A 161 20.74 -3.86 17.20
N TYR A 162 19.85 -3.93 16.20
CA TYR A 162 18.52 -4.52 16.39
C TYR A 162 18.23 -5.71 15.46
N VAL A 163 18.95 -5.90 14.36
CA VAL A 163 18.64 -6.95 13.36
C VAL A 163 19.79 -7.95 13.19
N ALA A 164 21.03 -7.47 13.28
CA ALA A 164 22.23 -8.27 13.11
C ALA A 164 22.36 -9.38 14.18
N ASP A 165 22.07 -9.07 15.44
CA ASP A 165 22.27 -10.03 16.55
C ASP A 165 21.37 -11.27 16.45
N GLU A 166 20.16 -11.15 15.90
CA GLU A 166 19.26 -12.29 15.73
C GLU A 166 19.58 -13.11 14.47
N THR A 167 19.94 -12.43 13.38
CA THR A 167 20.18 -13.09 12.07
C THR A 167 21.54 -13.79 12.02
N TYR A 168 22.58 -13.23 12.64
CA TYR A 168 23.95 -13.78 12.61
C TYR A 168 24.23 -14.86 13.66
N LYS A 169 23.29 -15.11 14.59
CA LYS A 169 23.43 -16.17 15.59
C LYS A 169 23.35 -17.58 14.97
N PHE A 170 22.62 -17.72 13.86
CA PHE A 170 22.39 -19.02 13.21
C PHE A 170 23.33 -19.31 12.03
N ASN A 171 23.89 -18.29 11.36
CA ASN A 171 24.87 -18.44 10.28
C ASN A 171 25.70 -17.14 10.13
N ALA A 172 26.66 -16.90 11.01
CA ALA A 172 27.57 -15.76 10.85
C ALA A 172 28.35 -15.90 9.53
N PRO A 173 28.28 -14.93 8.60
CA PRO A 173 29.12 -14.95 7.42
C PRO A 173 30.58 -14.94 7.89
N PRO A 174 31.46 -15.70 7.21
CA PRO A 174 32.86 -15.74 7.57
C PRO A 174 33.41 -14.31 7.56
N LYS A 175 33.94 -13.85 8.70
CA LYS A 175 34.55 -12.53 8.84
C LYS A 175 35.85 -12.50 8.03
N ILE A 176 35.74 -12.19 6.74
CA ILE A 176 36.90 -11.94 5.89
C ILE A 176 37.44 -10.55 6.26
N ARG A 177 38.59 -10.50 6.95
CA ARG A 177 39.29 -9.23 7.18
C ARG A 177 39.81 -8.72 5.84
N VAL A 178 39.43 -7.50 5.48
CA VAL A 178 39.97 -6.84 4.29
C VAL A 178 41.41 -6.44 4.60
N PRO A 179 42.41 -6.87 3.81
CA PRO A 179 43.80 -6.46 4.02
C PRO A 179 43.93 -4.95 3.81
N THR A 180 44.52 -4.27 4.79
CA THR A 180 44.66 -2.80 4.77
C THR A 180 46.03 -2.39 4.21
N GLU A 181 47.02 -3.29 4.23
CA GLU A 181 48.36 -3.00 3.73
C GLU A 181 48.47 -3.28 2.22
N PRO A 182 49.11 -2.38 1.43
CA PRO A 182 49.21 -2.52 -0.02
C PRO A 182 49.96 -3.79 -0.46
N ALA A 183 50.91 -4.26 0.35
CA ALA A 183 51.64 -5.51 0.10
C ALA A 183 50.79 -6.76 0.35
N GLU A 184 49.80 -6.69 1.23
CA GLU A 184 48.86 -7.78 1.48
C GLU A 184 47.74 -7.81 0.42
N ILE A 185 47.37 -6.66 -0.11
CA ILE A 185 46.37 -6.54 -1.19
C ILE A 185 46.86 -7.25 -2.45
N SER A 186 48.11 -7.07 -2.87
CA SER A 186 48.64 -7.76 -4.05
C SER A 186 48.69 -9.28 -3.88
N LYS A 187 49.14 -9.75 -2.71
CA LYS A 187 49.19 -11.19 -2.39
C LYS A 187 47.79 -11.82 -2.36
N THR A 188 46.81 -11.13 -1.78
CA THR A 188 45.43 -11.63 -1.78
C THR A 188 44.80 -11.62 -3.16
N LEU A 189 45.13 -10.65 -4.02
CA LEU A 189 44.68 -10.63 -5.41
C LEU A 189 45.30 -11.78 -6.22
N GLU A 190 46.58 -12.08 -6.04
CA GLU A 190 47.24 -13.23 -6.67
C GLU A 190 46.60 -14.54 -6.21
N ALA A 191 46.42 -14.73 -4.91
CA ALA A 191 45.73 -15.91 -4.37
C ALA A 191 44.29 -16.06 -4.90
N LEU A 192 43.56 -14.95 -5.09
CA LEU A 192 42.21 -14.97 -5.67
C LEU A 192 42.21 -15.28 -7.16
N LYS A 193 43.23 -14.86 -7.92
CA LYS A 193 43.39 -15.23 -9.33
C LYS A 193 43.68 -16.72 -9.46
N GLU A 194 44.61 -17.25 -8.69
CA GLU A 194 44.94 -18.67 -8.65
C GLU A 194 43.72 -19.53 -8.27
N ALA A 195 42.96 -19.11 -7.25
CA ALA A 195 41.74 -19.81 -6.84
C ALA A 195 40.66 -19.83 -7.93
N ARG A 196 40.57 -18.78 -8.75
CA ARG A 196 39.64 -18.75 -9.92
C ARG A 196 40.10 -19.68 -11.02
N GLU A 197 41.40 -19.73 -11.31
CA GLU A 197 41.97 -20.64 -12.31
C GLU A 197 41.78 -22.10 -11.90
N GLN A 198 42.04 -22.44 -10.63
CA GLN A 198 41.80 -23.78 -10.10
C GLN A 198 40.32 -24.19 -10.21
N ARG A 199 39.39 -23.28 -9.88
CA ARG A 199 37.94 -23.53 -10.06
C ARG A 199 37.56 -23.71 -11.53
N ARG A 200 38.21 -23.00 -12.45
CA ARG A 200 37.97 -23.15 -13.89
C ARG A 200 38.44 -24.52 -14.37
N LEU A 201 39.66 -24.91 -14.03
CA LEU A 201 40.24 -26.21 -14.39
C LEU A 201 39.44 -27.38 -13.80
N ALA A 202 39.00 -27.27 -12.54
CA ALA A 202 38.15 -28.29 -11.91
C ALA A 202 36.80 -28.47 -12.64
N ARG A 203 36.20 -27.37 -13.12
CA ARG A 203 34.96 -27.44 -13.93
C ARG A 203 35.21 -28.08 -15.29
N GLU A 204 36.31 -27.71 -15.96
CA GLU A 204 36.69 -28.30 -17.26
C GLU A 204 36.94 -29.82 -17.13
N GLN A 205 37.63 -30.25 -16.07
CA GLN A 205 37.83 -31.67 -15.78
C GLN A 205 36.52 -32.40 -15.47
N TYR A 206 35.63 -31.78 -14.69
CA TYR A 206 34.32 -32.35 -14.38
C TYR A 206 33.46 -32.55 -15.65
N MET A 207 33.42 -31.55 -16.54
CA MET A 207 32.70 -31.64 -17.82
C MET A 207 33.27 -32.74 -18.71
N LYS A 208 34.61 -32.81 -18.86
CA LYS A 208 35.27 -33.86 -19.64
C LYS A 208 34.97 -35.26 -19.10
N ASN A 209 34.92 -35.41 -17.77
CA ASN A 209 34.54 -36.67 -17.13
C ASN A 209 33.08 -37.03 -17.40
N MET A 210 32.13 -36.07 -17.35
CA MET A 210 30.73 -36.32 -17.72
C MET A 210 30.56 -36.74 -19.18
N ASP A 211 31.27 -36.09 -20.11
CA ASP A 211 31.20 -36.42 -21.54
C ASP A 211 31.74 -37.83 -21.82
N SER A 212 32.78 -38.26 -21.10
CA SER A 212 33.33 -39.62 -21.22
C SER A 212 32.47 -40.71 -20.58
N GLN A 213 31.56 -40.34 -19.67
CA GLN A 213 30.71 -41.26 -18.91
C GLN A 213 29.27 -41.32 -19.45
N SER A 214 29.02 -40.80 -20.66
CA SER A 214 27.80 -41.01 -21.43
C SER A 214 28.00 -42.13 -22.48
N PRO A 215 28.01 -43.42 -22.09
CA PRO A 215 27.96 -44.50 -23.07
C PRO A 215 26.62 -44.43 -23.80
N GLY A 216 26.69 -44.44 -25.13
CA GLY A 216 25.55 -44.29 -26.01
C GLY A 216 24.40 -45.24 -25.66
N VAL A 217 23.25 -44.65 -25.33
CA VAL A 217 21.94 -45.30 -25.48
C VAL A 217 21.59 -45.19 -26.97
N ALA A 218 22.37 -45.87 -27.82
CA ALA A 218 22.07 -46.05 -29.22
C ALA A 218 21.74 -47.53 -29.44
N GLY A 219 20.45 -47.80 -29.61
CA GLY A 219 19.95 -49.02 -30.24
C GLY A 219 19.53 -50.15 -29.29
N ALA A 220 18.23 -50.22 -28.99
CA ALA A 220 17.57 -51.50 -28.78
C ALA A 220 16.07 -51.38 -29.12
N ALA A 221 15.70 -52.02 -30.25
CA ALA A 221 14.42 -52.68 -30.56
C ALA A 221 13.15 -51.78 -30.65
N SER A 222 12.44 -51.58 -31.77
CA SER A 222 12.09 -52.42 -32.94
C SER A 222 11.55 -53.80 -32.55
N THR A 223 10.34 -54.15 -33.01
CA THR A 223 9.46 -55.33 -32.74
C THR A 223 8.51 -55.09 -31.56
N GLU A 224 7.18 -55.14 -31.67
CA GLU A 224 6.21 -55.61 -32.68
C GLU A 224 4.88 -54.86 -32.46
#